data_AF-A0A8T7LDF2-F1
#
_entry.id   AF-A0A8T7LDF2-F1
#
_cell.length_a   1.000
_cell.length_b   1.000
_cell.length_c   1.000
_cell.angle_alpha   90.00
_cell.angle_beta   90.00
_cell.angle_gamma   90.00
#
_symmetry.space_group_name_H-M   'P 1'
#
loop_
_entity.id
_entity.type
_entity.pdbx_description
1 polymer ?
#
loop_
_entity_poly.entity_id
_entity_poly.type
_entity_poly.pdbx_seq_one_letter_code
_entity_poly.pdbx_strand_id
1 'polypeptide(L)'
;MPTATDTPTLTHTPRPTDTPVPTATDTPTLTHTPRPTDTPVPTATDTPTLTHTPRPTDTPVPTATDTPVVPVVLPTEGAPPQMVTPPGDGLPLEAVVGGAGLLLVLGYAGLYWLGLRDLERYAGGFVVSRCPVCGRGELTVETRTERFLGIPRGRRIVRCTECRSVLREVGSRRWRYAVDPIENPALYRQFNGQEIDEEALTGLVKPPVSVAPPRPTTPPVFFEDDDL
;
A
#
# COMPACT_ATOMS: atom_id res chain seq x y z
N MET A 1 23.69 94.13 -4.92
CA MET A 1 23.48 92.77 -4.40
C MET A 1 22.72 91.99 -5.45
N PRO A 2 23.36 91.09 -6.23
CA PRO A 2 22.65 90.17 -7.11
C PRO A 2 22.50 88.78 -6.47
N THR A 3 21.32 88.19 -6.60
CA THR A 3 20.95 86.86 -6.11
C THR A 3 21.50 85.79 -7.06
N ALA A 4 22.29 84.85 -6.52
CA ALA A 4 22.72 83.66 -7.26
C ALA A 4 21.53 82.70 -7.39
N THR A 5 21.26 82.24 -8.61
CA THR A 5 20.26 81.20 -8.92
C THR A 5 20.99 79.88 -9.05
N ASP A 6 20.71 78.93 -8.15
CA ASP A 6 21.28 77.58 -8.21
C ASP A 6 20.68 76.80 -9.39
N THR A 7 21.57 76.25 -10.23
CA THR A 7 21.23 75.41 -11.38
C THR A 7 21.15 73.94 -10.92
N PRO A 8 20.11 73.17 -11.28
CA PRO A 8 20.01 71.78 -10.84
C PRO A 8 21.07 70.88 -11.50
N THR A 9 21.76 70.10 -10.66
CA THR A 9 22.78 69.12 -11.03
C THR A 9 22.16 67.89 -11.71
N LEU A 10 22.73 67.48 -12.85
CA LEU A 10 22.30 66.31 -13.62
C LEU A 10 22.39 65.01 -12.81
N THR A 11 21.32 64.23 -12.80
CA THR A 11 21.24 62.91 -12.15
C THR A 11 21.88 61.84 -13.04
N HIS A 12 22.79 61.03 -12.49
CA HIS A 12 23.44 59.93 -13.21
C HIS A 12 22.47 58.76 -13.48
N THR A 13 22.30 58.42 -14.76
CA THR A 13 21.57 57.21 -15.19
C THR A 13 22.41 55.96 -14.90
N PRO A 14 21.88 54.92 -14.23
CA PRO A 14 22.62 53.68 -13.99
C PRO A 14 22.87 52.92 -15.30
N ARG A 15 24.09 52.41 -15.47
CA ARG A 15 24.51 51.59 -16.62
C ARG A 15 23.87 50.18 -16.51
N PRO A 16 23.40 49.58 -17.62
CA PRO A 16 22.88 48.21 -17.60
C PRO A 16 23.98 47.22 -17.18
N THR A 17 23.63 46.32 -16.27
CA THR A 17 24.49 45.24 -15.79
C THR A 17 24.37 44.04 -16.74
N ASP A 18 25.52 43.51 -17.19
CA ASP A 18 25.57 42.34 -18.07
C ASP A 18 24.93 41.12 -17.40
N THR A 19 23.95 40.52 -18.09
CA THR A 19 23.26 39.30 -17.65
C THR A 19 24.10 38.08 -18.05
N PRO A 20 24.41 37.14 -17.13
CA PRO A 20 25.21 35.97 -17.46
C PRO A 20 24.49 35.07 -18.48
N VAL A 21 25.21 34.66 -19.53
CA VAL A 21 24.73 33.72 -20.55
C VAL A 21 24.79 32.30 -19.97
N PRO A 22 23.74 31.47 -20.11
CA PRO A 22 23.75 30.11 -19.61
C PRO A 22 24.78 29.25 -20.37
N THR A 23 25.69 28.64 -19.62
CA THR A 23 26.67 27.67 -20.12
C THR A 23 25.96 26.35 -20.45
N ALA A 24 26.24 25.78 -21.62
CA ALA A 24 25.69 24.48 -22.01
C ALA A 24 26.20 23.38 -21.08
N THR A 25 25.28 22.68 -20.41
CA THR A 25 25.59 21.53 -19.55
C THR A 25 25.59 20.26 -20.40
N ASP A 26 26.66 19.47 -20.31
CA ASP A 26 26.83 18.22 -21.06
C ASP A 26 25.65 17.27 -20.85
N THR A 27 25.16 16.72 -21.97
CA THR A 27 24.05 15.76 -21.98
C THR A 27 24.54 14.40 -21.48
N PRO A 28 23.87 13.73 -20.52
CA PRO A 28 24.33 12.46 -19.98
C PRO A 28 24.28 11.37 -21.06
N THR A 29 25.42 10.72 -21.29
CA THR A 29 25.56 9.57 -22.18
C THR A 29 24.82 8.37 -21.61
N LEU A 30 23.95 7.73 -22.40
CA LEU A 30 23.19 6.54 -22.00
C LEU A 30 24.15 5.36 -21.78
N THR A 31 24.31 4.94 -20.52
CA THR A 31 25.09 3.75 -20.18
C THR A 31 24.29 2.47 -20.47
N HIS A 32 24.91 1.53 -21.19
CA HIS A 32 24.30 0.27 -21.62
C HIS A 32 23.67 -0.52 -20.47
N THR A 33 22.42 -0.93 -20.67
CA THR A 33 21.66 -1.80 -19.76
C THR A 33 22.29 -3.20 -19.72
N PRO A 34 22.58 -3.77 -18.54
CA PRO A 34 23.11 -5.13 -18.45
C PRO A 34 22.08 -6.14 -18.95
N ARG A 35 22.52 -7.07 -19.81
CA ARG A 35 21.72 -8.19 -20.33
C ARG A 35 21.35 -9.13 -19.17
N PRO A 36 20.11 -9.66 -19.11
CA PRO A 36 19.72 -10.61 -18.09
C PRO A 36 20.56 -11.89 -18.19
N THR A 37 21.14 -12.30 -17.06
CA THR A 37 21.88 -13.55 -16.91
C THR A 37 20.90 -14.69 -16.67
N ASP A 38 21.04 -15.79 -17.41
CA ASP A 38 20.22 -16.99 -17.25
C ASP A 38 20.33 -17.53 -15.82
N THR A 39 19.18 -17.63 -15.15
CA THR A 39 19.06 -18.15 -13.79
C THR A 39 19.08 -19.69 -13.85
N PRO A 40 19.92 -20.38 -13.05
CA PRO A 40 19.96 -21.84 -13.08
C PRO A 40 18.61 -22.45 -12.68
N VAL A 41 18.15 -23.42 -13.47
CA VAL A 41 16.95 -24.21 -13.18
C VAL A 41 17.23 -25.15 -12.01
N PRO A 42 16.38 -25.20 -10.97
CA PRO A 42 16.59 -26.10 -9.85
C PRO A 42 16.48 -27.56 -10.29
N THR A 43 17.54 -28.33 -10.07
CA THR A 43 17.57 -29.78 -10.26
C THR A 43 16.69 -30.45 -9.20
N ALA A 44 15.86 -31.41 -9.60
CA ALA A 44 14.99 -32.15 -8.69
C ALA A 44 15.83 -32.94 -7.67
N THR A 45 15.65 -32.65 -6.39
CA THR A 45 16.25 -33.41 -5.28
C THR A 45 15.38 -34.64 -5.01
N ASP A 46 16.02 -35.81 -4.98
CA ASP A 46 15.34 -37.09 -4.72
C ASP A 46 14.55 -37.08 -3.41
N THR A 47 13.33 -37.60 -3.46
CA THR A 47 12.39 -37.65 -2.32
C THR A 47 12.84 -38.76 -1.36
N PRO A 48 12.96 -38.51 -0.04
CA PRO A 48 13.35 -39.54 0.91
C PRO A 48 12.28 -40.63 1.01
N THR A 49 12.70 -41.88 0.80
CA THR A 49 11.86 -43.07 0.96
C THR A 49 11.48 -43.25 2.44
N LEU A 50 10.20 -43.43 2.74
CA LEU A 50 9.70 -43.64 4.10
C LEU A 50 10.18 -44.98 4.66
N THR A 51 10.96 -44.94 5.74
CA THR A 51 11.38 -46.13 6.48
C THR A 51 10.27 -46.61 7.40
N HIS A 52 10.00 -47.93 7.40
CA HIS A 52 8.94 -48.58 8.16
C HIS A 52 8.99 -48.28 9.67
N THR A 53 7.85 -47.88 10.22
CA THR A 53 7.61 -47.72 11.66
C THR A 53 7.59 -49.08 12.36
N PRO A 54 8.31 -49.28 13.48
CA PRO A 54 8.24 -50.53 14.23
C PRO A 54 6.84 -50.72 14.84
N ARG A 55 6.33 -51.96 14.74
CA ARG A 55 5.03 -52.39 15.29
C ARG A 55 5.06 -52.33 16.82
N PRO A 56 4.01 -51.84 17.50
CA PRO A 56 3.95 -51.83 18.96
C PRO A 56 3.93 -53.27 19.51
N THR A 57 4.75 -53.51 20.54
CA THR A 57 4.80 -54.77 21.30
C THR A 57 3.67 -54.77 22.33
N ASP A 58 2.91 -55.87 22.39
CA ASP A 58 1.81 -56.05 23.33
C ASP A 58 2.31 -56.02 24.80
N THR A 59 1.78 -55.09 25.58
CA THR A 59 1.99 -55.02 27.03
C THR A 59 1.11 -56.06 27.73
N PRO A 60 1.63 -56.90 28.65
CA PRO A 60 0.83 -57.91 29.32
C PRO A 60 -0.25 -57.27 30.21
N VAL A 61 -1.46 -57.79 30.10
CA VAL A 61 -2.63 -57.44 30.92
C VAL A 61 -2.41 -57.94 32.36
N PRO A 62 -2.66 -57.13 33.40
CA PRO A 62 -2.56 -57.60 34.78
C PRO A 62 -3.67 -58.62 35.08
N THR A 63 -3.28 -59.79 35.56
CA THR A 63 -4.18 -60.84 36.05
C THR A 63 -4.93 -60.34 37.29
N ALA A 64 -6.27 -60.39 37.25
CA ALA A 64 -7.11 -60.07 38.39
C ALA A 64 -6.90 -61.10 39.52
N THR A 65 -6.53 -60.63 40.70
CA THR A 65 -6.48 -61.42 41.93
C THR A 65 -7.91 -61.60 42.46
N ASP A 66 -8.33 -62.85 42.66
CA ASP A 66 -9.62 -63.22 43.24
C ASP A 66 -9.85 -62.56 44.60
N THR A 67 -10.98 -61.86 44.74
CA THR A 67 -11.50 -61.43 46.05
C THR A 67 -12.59 -62.41 46.48
N PRO A 68 -12.50 -63.05 47.66
CA PRO A 68 -13.48 -64.06 48.07
C PRO A 68 -14.84 -63.42 48.41
N VAL A 69 -15.89 -64.10 47.93
CA VAL A 69 -17.31 -63.80 48.17
C VAL A 69 -17.66 -64.02 49.64
N VAL A 70 -18.26 -63.02 50.29
CA VAL A 70 -18.98 -63.16 51.56
C VAL A 70 -20.45 -62.77 51.32
N PRO A 71 -21.45 -63.59 51.69
CA PRO A 71 -22.82 -63.40 51.26
C PRO A 71 -23.65 -62.49 52.19
N VAL A 72 -24.51 -61.70 51.55
CA VAL A 72 -25.92 -61.35 51.88
C VAL A 72 -26.23 -60.69 53.23
N VAL A 73 -26.73 -59.43 53.18
CA VAL A 73 -28.04 -59.03 53.74
C VAL A 73 -28.57 -57.72 53.07
N LEU A 74 -29.82 -57.72 52.62
CA LEU A 74 -30.66 -56.55 52.24
C LEU A 74 -31.37 -56.00 53.52
N PRO A 75 -32.15 -54.89 53.50
CA PRO A 75 -32.21 -53.69 52.62
C PRO A 75 -32.39 -52.36 53.39
N THR A 76 -31.79 -51.23 52.95
CA THR A 76 -32.22 -49.88 53.43
C THR A 76 -32.05 -48.79 52.37
N GLU A 77 -33.19 -48.35 51.86
CA GLU A 77 -33.63 -46.99 51.52
C GLU A 77 -32.60 -45.83 51.41
N GLY A 78 -32.60 -45.15 50.25
CA GLY A 78 -32.28 -43.71 50.16
C GLY A 78 -30.94 -43.31 49.53
N ALA A 79 -30.84 -43.28 48.20
CA ALA A 79 -29.88 -42.42 47.49
C ALA A 79 -30.44 -42.02 46.12
N PRO A 80 -30.39 -40.73 45.71
CA PRO A 80 -31.02 -40.25 44.48
C PRO A 80 -30.36 -40.89 43.24
N PRO A 81 -31.06 -40.94 42.08
CA PRO A 81 -30.49 -41.54 40.88
C PRO A 81 -29.16 -40.85 40.56
N GLN A 82 -28.07 -41.62 40.58
CA GLN A 82 -26.81 -41.20 40.00
C GLN A 82 -27.11 -40.88 38.54
N MET A 83 -27.19 -39.59 38.20
CA MET A 83 -27.09 -39.13 36.83
C MET A 83 -25.73 -39.59 36.34
N VAL A 84 -25.71 -40.72 35.62
CA VAL A 84 -24.58 -41.10 34.81
C VAL A 84 -24.49 -40.03 33.74
N THR A 85 -23.69 -38.99 34.00
CA THR A 85 -23.29 -38.06 32.95
C THR A 85 -22.64 -38.92 31.87
N PRO A 86 -23.17 -38.95 30.63
CA PRO A 86 -22.55 -39.73 29.58
C PRO A 86 -21.09 -39.28 29.43
N PRO A 87 -20.15 -40.19 29.14
CA PRO A 87 -18.79 -39.80 28.82
C PRO A 87 -18.89 -38.78 27.69
N GLY A 88 -18.43 -37.55 27.96
CA GLY A 88 -18.59 -36.46 27.02
C GLY A 88 -18.05 -36.86 25.65
N ASP A 89 -18.89 -36.69 24.63
CA ASP A 89 -18.53 -36.80 23.21
C ASP A 89 -17.55 -35.67 22.86
N GLY A 90 -16.34 -35.74 23.41
CA GLY A 90 -15.23 -34.93 22.96
C GLY A 90 -14.88 -35.36 21.55
N LEU A 91 -14.88 -34.43 20.59
CA LEU A 91 -14.35 -34.66 19.26
C LEU A 91 -12.98 -35.37 19.38
N PRO A 92 -12.77 -36.51 18.70
CA PRO A 92 -11.51 -37.23 18.81
C PRO A 92 -10.38 -36.29 18.42
N LEU A 93 -9.29 -36.30 19.18
CA LEU A 93 -8.18 -35.36 19.01
C LEU A 93 -7.68 -35.33 17.55
N GLU A 94 -7.70 -36.48 16.86
CA GLU A 94 -7.36 -36.61 15.44
C GLU A 94 -8.29 -35.81 14.51
N ALA A 95 -9.59 -35.75 14.80
CA ALA A 95 -10.53 -34.91 14.04
C ALA A 95 -10.30 -33.42 14.32
N VAL A 96 -9.87 -33.08 15.54
CA VAL A 96 -9.52 -31.69 15.90
C VAL A 96 -8.22 -31.27 15.19
N VAL A 97 -7.19 -32.12 15.20
CA VAL A 97 -5.90 -31.87 14.54
C VAL A 97 -6.07 -31.84 13.02
N GLY A 98 -6.80 -32.78 12.45
CA GLY A 98 -7.13 -32.80 11.02
C GLY A 98 -7.97 -31.59 10.61
N GLY A 99 -8.97 -31.22 11.42
CA GLY A 99 -9.78 -30.02 11.20
C GLY A 99 -8.96 -28.73 11.29
N ALA A 100 -8.08 -28.61 12.29
CA ALA A 100 -7.20 -27.46 12.45
C ALA A 100 -6.18 -27.36 11.28
N GLY A 101 -5.60 -28.48 10.85
CA GLY A 101 -4.71 -28.52 9.69
C GLY A 101 -5.42 -28.12 8.40
N LEU A 102 -6.63 -28.62 8.18
CA LEU A 102 -7.45 -28.23 7.03
C LEU A 102 -7.80 -26.74 7.05
N LEU A 103 -8.20 -26.20 8.20
CA LEU A 103 -8.48 -24.76 8.36
C LEU A 103 -7.24 -23.90 8.11
N LEU A 104 -6.06 -24.35 8.54
CA LEU A 104 -4.80 -23.65 8.26
C LEU A 104 -4.52 -23.63 6.76
N VAL A 105 -4.64 -24.76 6.06
CA VAL A 105 -4.42 -24.85 4.61
C VAL A 105 -5.42 -24.00 3.84
N LEU A 106 -6.70 -24.07 4.18
CA LEU A 106 -7.76 -23.27 3.55
C LEU A 106 -7.56 -21.77 3.83
N GLY A 107 -7.18 -21.42 5.05
CA GLY A 107 -6.82 -20.05 5.43
C GLY A 107 -5.63 -19.52 4.64
N TYR A 108 -4.57 -20.32 4.52
CA TYR A 108 -3.39 -19.98 3.71
C TYR A 108 -3.74 -19.83 2.23
N ALA A 109 -4.51 -20.77 1.67
CA ALA A 109 -4.99 -20.69 0.29
C ALA A 109 -5.83 -19.42 0.06
N GLY A 110 -6.69 -19.07 1.01
CA GLY A 110 -7.45 -17.82 0.99
C GLY A 110 -6.56 -16.57 1.02
N LEU A 111 -5.56 -16.53 1.89
CA LEU A 111 -4.58 -15.43 1.95
C LEU A 111 -3.74 -15.34 0.67
N TYR A 112 -3.36 -16.48 0.09
CA TYR A 112 -2.62 -16.55 -1.17
C TYR A 112 -3.44 -16.00 -2.34
N TRP A 113 -4.71 -16.40 -2.43
CA TRP A 113 -5.66 -15.84 -3.39
C TRP A 113 -5.88 -14.34 -3.21
N LEU A 114 -5.96 -13.86 -1.96
CA LEU A 114 -6.07 -12.44 -1.67
C LEU A 114 -4.82 -11.67 -2.11
N GLY A 115 -3.63 -12.26 -1.93
CA GLY A 115 -2.36 -11.69 -2.41
C GLY A 115 -2.27 -11.62 -3.94
N LEU A 116 -2.75 -12.64 -4.65
CA LEU A 116 -2.82 -12.65 -6.11
C LEU A 116 -3.72 -11.53 -6.64
N ARG A 117 -4.91 -11.38 -6.08
CA ARG A 117 -5.84 -10.31 -6.44
C ARG A 117 -5.26 -8.92 -6.17
N ASP A 118 -4.43 -8.78 -5.14
CA ASP A 118 -3.75 -7.54 -4.85
C ASP A 118 -2.82 -7.15 -6.00
N LEU A 119 -2.00 -8.08 -6.51
CA LEU A 119 -1.07 -7.82 -7.62
C LEU A 119 -1.76 -7.32 -8.88
N GLU A 120 -2.96 -7.83 -9.19
CA GLU A 120 -3.71 -7.48 -10.39
C GLU A 120 -4.39 -6.10 -10.32
N ARG A 121 -4.56 -5.50 -9.12
CA ARG A 121 -5.40 -4.30 -8.91
C ARG A 121 -5.10 -3.14 -9.85
N TYR A 122 -3.83 -2.89 -10.14
CA TYR A 122 -3.39 -1.79 -11.00
C TYR A 122 -2.73 -2.28 -12.30
N ALA A 123 -2.92 -3.55 -12.66
CA ALA A 123 -2.40 -4.10 -13.91
C ALA A 123 -3.03 -3.41 -15.14
N GLY A 124 -4.28 -2.95 -15.01
CA GLY A 124 -5.00 -2.19 -16.03
C GLY A 124 -4.69 -0.68 -16.05
N GLY A 125 -3.86 -0.17 -15.13
CA GLY A 125 -3.52 1.24 -15.02
C GLY A 125 -3.73 1.81 -13.61
N PHE A 126 -3.21 3.03 -13.40
CA PHE A 126 -3.43 3.77 -12.16
C PHE A 126 -4.80 4.44 -12.15
N VAL A 127 -5.37 4.70 -10.96
CA VAL A 127 -6.66 5.41 -10.83
C VAL A 127 -6.70 6.77 -11.51
N VAL A 128 -5.54 7.40 -11.65
CA VAL A 128 -5.36 8.68 -12.31
C VAL A 128 -4.44 8.47 -13.51
N SER A 129 -4.91 8.83 -14.69
CA SER A 129 -4.11 8.72 -15.93
C SER A 129 -3.16 9.90 -16.15
N ARG A 130 -3.59 11.11 -15.76
CA ARG A 130 -2.84 12.37 -15.98
C ARG A 130 -2.16 12.86 -14.71
N CYS A 131 -0.90 13.24 -14.80
CA CYS A 131 -0.14 13.72 -13.66
C CYS A 131 -0.72 15.05 -13.10
N PRO A 132 -1.07 15.13 -11.80
CA PRO A 132 -1.57 16.38 -11.18
C PRO A 132 -0.50 17.46 -10.99
N VAL A 133 0.79 17.10 -11.08
CA VAL A 133 1.89 18.06 -10.92
C VAL A 133 2.07 18.91 -12.18
N CYS A 134 2.27 18.26 -13.34
CA CYS A 134 2.53 18.97 -14.60
C CYS A 134 1.33 19.02 -15.56
N GLY A 135 0.25 18.27 -15.30
CA GLY A 135 -0.95 18.23 -16.14
C GLY A 135 -0.77 17.61 -17.53
N ARG A 136 0.44 17.18 -17.92
CA ARG A 136 0.76 16.71 -19.27
C ARG A 136 1.25 15.27 -19.32
N GLY A 137 2.10 14.87 -18.38
CA GLY A 137 2.65 13.51 -18.34
C GLY A 137 1.63 12.47 -17.89
N GLU A 138 1.88 11.22 -18.30
CA GLU A 138 1.11 10.05 -17.85
C GLU A 138 1.77 9.41 -16.63
N LEU A 139 0.94 8.73 -15.83
CA LEU A 139 1.39 8.02 -14.63
C LEU A 139 1.57 6.53 -14.93
N THR A 140 2.81 6.05 -14.84
CA THR A 140 3.16 4.64 -15.04
C THR A 140 3.35 3.93 -13.70
N VAL A 141 2.80 2.73 -13.56
CA VAL A 141 2.87 1.94 -12.32
C VAL A 141 3.93 0.85 -12.44
N GLU A 142 4.95 0.95 -11.60
CA GLU A 142 5.96 -0.09 -11.43
C GLU A 142 5.56 -0.97 -10.23
N THR A 143 5.18 -2.22 -10.49
CA THR A 143 4.77 -3.17 -9.44
C THR A 143 5.93 -4.13 -9.14
N ARG A 144 6.43 -4.11 -7.91
CA ARG A 144 7.40 -5.08 -7.41
C ARG A 144 6.66 -6.14 -6.60
N THR A 145 6.81 -7.40 -6.98
CA THR A 145 6.24 -8.51 -6.22
C THR A 145 7.19 -8.87 -5.08
N GLU A 146 6.70 -8.76 -3.85
CA GLU A 146 7.39 -9.20 -2.64
C GLU A 146 6.62 -10.39 -2.05
N ARG A 147 7.30 -11.29 -1.34
CA ARG A 147 6.66 -12.43 -0.67
C ARG A 147 6.84 -12.31 0.83
N PHE A 148 5.73 -12.38 1.56
CA PHE A 148 5.73 -12.40 3.02
C PHE A 148 5.06 -13.69 3.49
N LEU A 149 5.81 -14.58 4.15
CA LEU A 149 5.39 -15.96 4.45
C LEU A 149 4.89 -16.73 3.20
N GLY A 150 5.54 -16.54 2.06
CA GLY A 150 5.15 -17.16 0.78
C GLY A 150 3.91 -16.57 0.12
N ILE A 151 3.16 -15.70 0.81
CA ILE A 151 2.02 -14.98 0.26
C ILE A 151 2.53 -13.82 -0.60
N PRO A 152 2.10 -13.70 -1.87
CA PRO A 152 2.49 -12.59 -2.74
C PRO A 152 1.88 -11.28 -2.25
N ARG A 153 2.67 -10.21 -2.23
CA ARG A 153 2.25 -8.83 -1.96
C ARG A 153 2.85 -7.90 -3.01
N GLY A 154 2.04 -6.99 -3.52
CA GLY A 154 2.52 -5.96 -4.45
C GLY A 154 3.01 -4.75 -3.68
N ARG A 155 4.22 -4.28 -3.99
CA ARG A 155 4.71 -2.97 -3.59
C ARG A 155 4.83 -2.09 -4.82
N ARG A 156 4.08 -0.99 -4.86
CA ARG A 156 3.92 -0.18 -6.08
C ARG A 156 4.60 1.17 -5.97
N ILE A 157 5.15 1.62 -7.10
CA ILE A 157 5.70 2.96 -7.28
C ILE A 157 5.12 3.53 -8.56
N VAL A 158 4.48 4.69 -8.48
CA VAL A 158 3.92 5.38 -9.65
C VAL A 158 4.84 6.53 -10.03
N ARG A 159 5.17 6.66 -11.32
CA ARG A 159 6.09 7.68 -11.84
C ARG A 159 5.41 8.46 -12.95
N CYS A 160 5.63 9.77 -12.96
CA CYS A 160 5.26 10.59 -14.11
C CYS A 160 6.33 10.48 -15.20
N THR A 161 5.90 10.38 -16.46
CA THR A 161 6.78 10.33 -17.63
C THR A 161 7.48 11.65 -17.94
N GLU A 162 6.91 12.78 -17.51
CA GLU A 162 7.37 14.12 -17.90
C GLU A 162 8.13 14.84 -16.77
N CYS A 163 7.47 15.01 -15.61
CA CYS A 163 7.92 15.91 -14.55
C CYS A 163 8.60 15.21 -13.36
N ARG A 164 8.93 13.92 -13.52
CA ARG A 164 9.59 13.05 -12.51
C ARG A 164 8.90 12.93 -11.15
N SER A 165 7.64 13.36 -11.00
CA SER A 165 6.92 13.17 -9.74
C SER A 165 6.74 11.67 -9.44
N VAL A 166 6.87 11.26 -8.18
CA VAL A 166 6.81 9.84 -7.78
C VAL A 166 5.83 9.64 -6.63
N LEU A 167 4.93 8.67 -6.72
CA LEU A 167 4.09 8.23 -5.61
C LEU A 167 4.56 6.84 -5.15
N ARG A 168 4.78 6.68 -3.86
CA ARG A 168 5.24 5.41 -3.26
C ARG A 168 4.14 4.84 -2.40
N GLU A 169 3.75 3.59 -2.63
CA GLU A 169 2.78 2.91 -1.77
C GLU A 169 3.37 2.69 -0.38
N VAL A 170 2.66 3.16 0.65
CA VAL A 170 3.03 2.98 2.07
C VAL A 170 2.08 2.00 2.77
N GLY A 171 0.86 1.85 2.26
CA GLY A 171 -0.12 0.88 2.75
C GLY A 171 -1.26 0.69 1.75
N SER A 172 -2.33 0.00 2.18
CA SER A 172 -3.50 -0.23 1.35
C SER A 172 -4.09 1.09 0.85
N ARG A 173 -3.89 1.41 -0.44
CA ARG A 173 -4.36 2.64 -1.10
C ARG A 173 -3.77 3.95 -0.55
N ARG A 174 -2.71 3.87 0.26
CA ARG A 174 -2.03 5.04 0.83
C ARG A 174 -0.71 5.29 0.11
N TRP A 175 -0.53 6.52 -0.33
CA TRP A 175 0.58 6.91 -1.20
C TRP A 175 1.36 8.05 -0.58
N ARG A 176 2.68 7.94 -0.54
CA ARG A 176 3.56 9.06 -0.20
C ARG A 176 3.99 9.77 -1.46
N TYR A 177 3.63 11.03 -1.60
CA TYR A 177 3.89 11.79 -2.82
C TYR A 177 5.23 12.54 -2.75
N ALA A 178 6.13 12.31 -3.71
CA ALA A 178 7.29 13.14 -4.00
C ALA A 178 6.98 14.02 -5.22
N VAL A 179 6.88 15.33 -4.98
CA VAL A 179 6.54 16.34 -6.00
C VAL A 179 7.80 17.13 -6.35
N ASP A 180 7.94 17.54 -7.61
CA ASP A 180 9.00 18.46 -8.01
C ASP A 180 8.56 19.91 -7.73
N PRO A 181 9.31 20.70 -6.93
CA PRO A 181 8.95 22.07 -6.62
C PRO A 181 9.01 23.02 -7.82
N ILE A 182 9.79 22.71 -8.86
CA ILE A 182 9.92 23.57 -10.05
C ILE A 182 8.63 23.52 -10.88
N GLU A 183 8.02 22.35 -10.97
CA GLU A 183 6.84 22.10 -11.80
C GLU A 183 5.55 22.60 -11.14
N ASN A 184 5.42 22.42 -9.83
CA ASN A 184 4.27 22.93 -9.08
C ASN A 184 4.61 23.27 -7.62
N PRO A 185 5.02 24.51 -7.32
CA PRO A 185 5.41 24.94 -5.97
C PRO A 185 4.26 24.92 -4.96
N ALA A 186 3.01 25.09 -5.42
CA ALA A 186 1.83 25.06 -4.57
C ALA A 186 1.55 23.63 -4.10
N LEU A 187 1.51 22.69 -5.04
CA LEU A 187 1.29 21.27 -4.75
C LEU A 187 2.44 20.69 -3.92
N TYR A 188 3.68 21.09 -4.20
CA TYR A 188 4.85 20.70 -3.42
C TYR A 188 4.70 21.04 -1.94
N ARG A 189 4.34 22.29 -1.61
CA ARG A 189 4.19 22.73 -0.22
C ARG A 189 3.10 21.97 0.53
N GLN A 190 2.06 21.54 -0.18
CA GLN A 190 0.91 20.88 0.43
C GLN A 190 1.08 19.36 0.55
N PHE A 191 1.61 18.69 -0.47
CA PHE A 191 1.55 17.22 -0.58
C PHE A 191 2.92 16.53 -0.59
N ASN A 192 4.02 17.26 -0.73
CA ASN A 192 5.34 16.62 -0.74
C ASN A 192 5.66 15.94 0.59
N GLY A 193 5.95 14.64 0.55
CA GLY A 193 6.23 13.80 1.70
C GLY A 193 5.00 13.43 2.55
N GLN A 194 3.81 13.93 2.21
CA GLN A 194 2.57 13.58 2.89
C GLN A 194 2.02 12.25 2.38
N GLU A 195 1.30 11.54 3.24
CA GLU A 195 0.50 10.38 2.85
C GLU A 195 -0.86 10.86 2.34
N ILE A 196 -1.23 10.44 1.14
CA ILE A 196 -2.47 10.77 0.48
C ILE A 196 -3.21 9.48 0.09
N ASP A 197 -4.51 9.46 0.34
CA ASP A 197 -5.39 8.38 -0.06
C ASP A 197 -5.74 8.47 -1.56
N GLU A 198 -6.18 7.35 -2.12
CA GLU A 198 -6.55 7.21 -3.53
C GLU A 198 -7.68 8.16 -3.97
N GLU A 199 -8.65 8.41 -3.09
CA GLU A 199 -9.76 9.33 -3.34
C GLU A 199 -9.26 10.78 -3.44
N ALA A 200 -8.33 11.17 -2.58
CA ALA A 200 -7.74 12.51 -2.59
C ALA A 200 -6.87 12.71 -3.85
N LEU A 201 -6.14 11.68 -4.30
CA LEU A 201 -5.41 11.71 -5.57
C LEU A 201 -6.34 11.94 -6.77
N THR A 202 -7.50 11.27 -6.76
CA THR A 202 -8.52 11.46 -7.80
C THR A 202 -9.09 12.89 -7.77
N GLY A 203 -9.25 13.46 -6.58
CA GLY A 203 -9.67 14.85 -6.38
C GLY A 203 -8.70 15.89 -6.95
N LEU A 204 -7.39 15.62 -6.93
CA LEU A 204 -6.37 16.53 -7.45
C LEU A 204 -6.40 16.73 -8.97
N VAL A 205 -6.95 15.75 -9.71
CA VAL A 205 -7.08 15.84 -11.17
C VAL A 205 -8.40 16.44 -11.61
N LYS A 206 -9.43 16.38 -10.75
CA LYS A 206 -10.66 17.13 -10.99
C LYS A 206 -10.30 18.62 -10.94
N PRO A 207 -10.59 19.40 -12.00
CA PRO A 207 -10.47 20.84 -11.89
C PRO A 207 -11.31 21.28 -10.68
N PRO A 208 -10.85 22.25 -9.86
CA PRO A 208 -11.73 22.84 -8.88
C PRO A 208 -12.97 23.26 -9.65
N VAL A 209 -14.15 22.80 -9.21
CA VAL A 209 -15.40 23.38 -9.67
C VAL A 209 -15.23 24.86 -9.41
N SER A 210 -15.01 25.64 -10.46
CA SER A 210 -15.04 27.08 -10.39
C SER A 210 -16.46 27.38 -9.94
N VAL A 211 -16.63 27.58 -8.64
CA VAL A 211 -17.74 28.40 -8.16
C VAL A 211 -17.44 29.74 -8.78
N ALA A 212 -18.07 30.02 -9.92
CA ALA A 212 -17.98 31.31 -10.55
C ALA A 212 -18.23 32.36 -9.45
N PRO A 213 -17.38 33.38 -9.31
CA PRO A 213 -17.69 34.49 -8.42
C PRO A 213 -19.12 34.95 -8.73
N PRO A 214 -19.96 35.27 -7.73
CA PRO A 214 -21.27 35.79 -8.02
C PRO A 214 -21.12 36.92 -9.03
N ARG A 215 -21.80 36.78 -10.16
CA ARG A 215 -21.77 37.77 -11.25
C ARG A 215 -22.04 39.13 -10.60
N PRO A 216 -21.14 40.13 -10.70
CA PRO A 216 -21.39 41.42 -10.07
C PRO A 216 -22.73 41.94 -10.57
N THR A 217 -23.68 42.09 -9.65
CA THR A 217 -25.06 42.52 -9.92
C THR A 217 -25.17 44.02 -10.14
N THR A 218 -24.05 44.75 -10.10
CA THR A 218 -24.04 46.19 -10.34
C THR A 218 -23.95 46.44 -11.85
N PRO A 219 -25.04 46.88 -12.51
CA PRO A 219 -24.96 47.34 -13.89
C PRO A 219 -23.98 48.52 -13.98
N PRO A 220 -23.24 48.67 -15.10
CA PRO A 220 -22.33 49.78 -15.28
C PRO A 220 -23.09 51.11 -15.21
N VAL A 221 -22.67 51.99 -14.32
CA VAL A 221 -23.12 53.39 -14.31
C VAL A 221 -22.40 54.08 -15.47
N PHE A 222 -23.15 54.42 -16.51
CA PHE A 222 -22.67 55.32 -17.55
C PHE A 222 -22.70 56.73 -16.97
N PHE A 223 -21.54 57.38 -16.90
CA PHE A 223 -21.46 58.82 -16.65
C PHE A 223 -21.59 59.50 -18.02
N GLU A 224 -22.72 60.12 -18.28
CA GLU A 224 -22.88 61.08 -19.38
C GLU A 224 -22.21 62.38 -18.92
N ASP A 225 -21.01 62.65 -19.44
CA ASP A 225 -20.36 63.95 -19.31
C ASP A 225 -21.06 64.95 -20.26
N ASP A 226 -22.17 65.52 -19.80
CA ASP A 226 -22.81 66.68 -20.42
C ASP A 226 -22.56 67.90 -19.53
N ASP A 227 -21.59 68.76 -19.91
CA ASP A 227 -21.63 70.20 -19.65
C ASP A 227 -20.53 70.89 -20.49
N LEU A 228 -20.96 71.51 -21.58
CA LEU A 228 -20.21 72.48 -22.40
C LEU A 228 -21.11 73.70 -22.65
#